data_AF-A0A1A8RTN1-F1
#
_entry.id   AF-A0A1A8RTN1-F1
#
_cell.length_a   1.000
_cell.length_b   1.000
_cell.length_c   1.000
_cell.angle_alpha   90.00
_cell.angle_beta   90.00
_cell.angle_gamma   90.00
#
_symmetry.space_group_name_H-M   'P 1'
#
loop_
_entity.id
_entity.type
_entity.pdbx_description
1 polymer ?
#
loop_
_entity_poly.entity_id
_entity_poly.type
_entity_poly.pdbx_seq_one_letter_code
_entity_poly.pdbx_strand_id
1 'polypeptide(L)'
;MNLMQKVPVLVDSGFILTESDAILKYLATQYDVPEHWYPRQPQQRARVDEYTAWHHTNTRAHAAKVFILEVLLPRHMGSAVDKVALNNALSNLKNTLDKLESMFLRRQPFLCGDDITVADLLAICELMQ
;
A
#
# COMPACT_ATOMS: atom_id res chain seq x y z
N MET A 1 -18.18 4.23 -14.05
CA MET A 1 -16.77 4.38 -14.47
C MET A 1 -15.88 3.25 -13.97
N ASN A 2 -16.13 2.64 -12.81
CA ASN A 2 -15.52 1.37 -12.42
C ASN A 2 -16.60 0.28 -12.23
N LEU A 3 -16.54 -0.81 -13.01
CA LEU A 3 -17.45 -1.95 -12.89
C LEU A 3 -17.30 -2.70 -11.56
N MET A 4 -16.12 -2.60 -10.92
CA MET A 4 -15.82 -3.20 -9.63
C MET A 4 -16.38 -2.42 -8.44
N GLN A 5 -17.01 -1.26 -8.68
CA GLN A 5 -17.61 -0.39 -7.64
C GLN A 5 -16.64 -0.02 -6.51
N LYS A 6 -15.35 0.14 -6.84
CA LYS A 6 -14.30 0.56 -5.91
C LYS A 6 -13.67 1.87 -6.34
N VAL A 7 -13.09 2.58 -5.38
CA VAL A 7 -12.21 3.74 -5.61
C VAL A 7 -10.77 3.35 -5.30
N PRO A 8 -9.76 4.01 -5.90
CA PRO A 8 -9.82 5.11 -6.86
C PRO A 8 -10.04 4.69 -8.32
N VAL A 9 -10.40 5.66 -9.17
CA VAL A 9 -10.50 5.53 -10.64
C VAL A 9 -9.84 6.75 -11.27
N LEU A 10 -8.93 6.54 -12.21
CA LEU A 10 -8.34 7.58 -13.05
C LEU A 10 -9.06 7.62 -14.39
N VAL A 11 -9.31 8.84 -14.87
CA VAL A 11 -9.75 9.11 -16.24
C VAL A 11 -8.80 10.15 -16.82
N ASP A 12 -8.01 9.76 -17.81
CA ASP A 12 -7.06 10.63 -18.49
C ASP A 12 -7.29 10.58 -20.00
N SER A 13 -7.81 11.66 -20.56
CA SER A 13 -8.03 11.79 -22.00
C SER A 13 -8.85 10.64 -22.63
N GLY A 14 -9.81 10.11 -21.87
CA GLY A 14 -10.66 8.97 -22.27
C GLY A 14 -10.11 7.59 -21.91
N PHE A 15 -8.85 7.49 -21.47
CA PHE A 15 -8.29 6.27 -20.88
C PHE A 15 -8.76 6.13 -19.43
N ILE A 16 -9.37 4.99 -19.11
CA ILE A 16 -9.89 4.68 -17.77
C ILE A 16 -8.99 3.63 -17.13
N LEU A 17 -8.48 3.92 -15.95
CA LEU A 17 -7.63 3.00 -15.17
C LEU A 17 -8.11 2.90 -13.72
N THR A 18 -8.04 1.70 -13.17
CA THR A 18 -8.40 1.36 -11.79
C THR A 18 -7.19 0.74 -11.09
N GLU A 19 -7.30 0.52 -9.78
CA GLU A 19 -6.22 0.07 -8.88
C GLU A 19 -5.19 1.17 -8.60
N SER A 20 -5.04 1.53 -7.34
CA SER A 20 -4.16 2.64 -6.94
C SER A 20 -2.70 2.42 -7.33
N ASP A 21 -2.20 1.17 -7.25
CA ASP A 21 -0.85 0.81 -7.68
C ASP A 21 -0.64 1.09 -9.19
N ALA A 22 -1.53 0.56 -10.03
CA ALA A 22 -1.48 0.76 -11.47
C ALA A 22 -1.61 2.24 -11.85
N ILE A 23 -2.51 2.97 -11.20
CA ILE A 23 -2.69 4.42 -11.41
C ILE A 23 -1.40 5.19 -11.08
N LEU A 24 -0.76 4.93 -9.94
CA LEU A 24 0.47 5.62 -9.55
C LEU A 24 1.62 5.33 -10.53
N LYS A 25 1.80 4.08 -10.93
CA LYS A 25 2.81 3.68 -11.93
C LYS A 25 2.55 4.31 -13.30
N TYR A 26 1.29 4.39 -13.72
CA TYR A 26 0.88 5.08 -14.94
C TYR A 26 1.23 6.56 -14.89
N LEU A 27 0.82 7.26 -13.83
CA LEU A 27 1.11 8.69 -13.65
C LEU A 27 2.62 8.95 -13.64
N ALA A 28 3.40 8.13 -12.94
CA ALA A 28 4.85 8.25 -12.88
C ALA A 28 5.55 7.95 -14.21
N THR A 29 4.89 7.24 -15.13
CA THR A 29 5.43 6.92 -16.45
C THR A 29 4.98 7.91 -17.53
N GLN A 30 3.74 8.39 -17.47
CA GLN A 30 3.17 9.30 -18.48
C GLN A 30 3.60 10.75 -18.31
N TYR A 31 3.72 11.20 -17.06
CA TYR A 31 3.99 12.60 -16.76
C TYR A 31 5.47 12.79 -16.42
N ASP A 32 5.97 14.00 -16.66
CA ASP A 32 7.34 14.39 -16.34
C ASP A 32 7.51 14.59 -14.82
N VAL A 33 7.56 13.46 -14.11
CA VAL A 33 7.88 13.40 -12.68
C VAL A 33 9.31 12.90 -12.48
N PRO A 34 9.95 13.22 -11.33
CA PRO A 34 11.27 12.70 -11.02
C PRO A 34 11.36 11.17 -11.15
N GLU A 35 12.41 10.68 -11.82
CA GLU A 35 12.54 9.25 -12.19
C GLU A 35 12.55 8.29 -10.99
N HIS A 36 12.97 8.76 -9.81
CA HIS A 36 13.03 7.96 -8.60
C HIS A 36 11.66 7.39 -8.17
N TRP A 37 10.54 8.05 -8.53
CA TRP A 37 9.21 7.55 -8.17
C TRP A 37 8.93 6.16 -8.76
N TYR A 38 9.34 5.93 -10.01
CA TYR A 38 9.22 4.64 -10.68
C TYR A 38 10.39 4.44 -11.66
N PRO A 39 11.56 3.98 -11.18
CA PRO A 39 12.82 3.97 -11.93
C PRO A 39 12.73 3.24 -13.26
N ARG A 40 13.45 3.65 -14.31
CA ARG A 40 13.48 2.92 -15.59
C ARG A 40 14.48 1.77 -15.59
N GLN A 41 15.50 1.83 -14.71
CA GLN A 41 16.48 0.76 -14.54
C GLN A 41 15.75 -0.53 -14.12
N PRO A 42 15.90 -1.66 -14.84
CA PRO A 42 15.05 -2.84 -14.66
C PRO A 42 15.08 -3.47 -13.26
N GLN A 43 16.23 -3.54 -12.61
CA GLN A 43 16.38 -4.11 -11.27
C GLN A 43 15.79 -3.21 -10.19
N GLN A 44 15.98 -1.88 -10.29
CA GLN A 44 15.37 -0.92 -9.36
C GLN A 44 13.86 -0.92 -9.51
N ARG A 45 13.35 -0.92 -10.74
CA ARG A 45 11.92 -1.10 -11.03
C ARG A 45 11.37 -2.39 -10.44
N ALA A 46 12.09 -3.50 -10.64
CA ALA A 46 11.68 -4.80 -10.10
C ALA A 46 11.56 -4.82 -8.58
N ARG A 47 12.35 -4.04 -7.83
CA ARG A 47 12.19 -3.88 -6.37
C ARG A 47 10.91 -3.16 -6.00
N VAL A 48 10.57 -2.11 -6.73
CA VAL A 48 9.28 -1.40 -6.56
C VAL A 48 8.12 -2.33 -6.87
N ASP A 49 8.20 -3.09 -7.97
CA ASP A 49 7.18 -4.06 -8.36
C ASP A 49 7.06 -5.22 -7.36
N GLU A 50 8.17 -5.70 -6.81
CA GLU A 50 8.20 -6.73 -5.75
C GLU A 50 7.42 -6.29 -4.51
N TYR A 51 7.66 -5.06 -4.02
CA TYR A 51 6.90 -4.51 -2.90
C TYR A 51 5.43 -4.32 -3.24
N THR A 52 5.14 -3.65 -4.36
CA THR A 52 3.77 -3.32 -4.76
C THR A 52 2.95 -4.55 -5.20
N ALA A 53 3.56 -5.70 -5.47
CA ALA A 53 2.83 -6.96 -5.54
C ALA A 53 2.54 -7.51 -4.13
N TRP A 54 3.56 -7.53 -3.27
CA TRP A 54 3.48 -8.08 -1.91
C TRP A 54 2.50 -7.33 -1.01
N HIS A 55 2.44 -6.00 -1.11
CA HIS A 55 1.72 -5.17 -0.16
C HIS A 55 0.19 -5.38 -0.16
N HIS A 56 -0.41 -5.82 -1.29
CA HIS A 56 -1.85 -6.00 -1.44
C HIS A 56 -2.45 -6.96 -0.41
N THR A 57 -1.74 -8.05 -0.12
CA THR A 57 -2.16 -9.10 0.82
C THR A 57 -1.43 -9.02 2.16
N ASN A 58 -0.60 -8.01 2.36
CA ASN A 58 0.19 -7.82 3.57
C ASN A 58 -0.13 -6.48 4.22
N THR A 59 0.69 -5.43 4.02
CA THR A 59 0.52 -4.14 4.72
C THR A 59 -0.89 -3.58 4.54
N ARG A 60 -1.43 -3.57 3.31
CA ARG A 60 -2.81 -3.12 3.05
C ARG A 60 -3.83 -3.95 3.81
N ALA A 61 -3.81 -5.26 3.62
CA ALA A 61 -4.83 -6.14 4.18
C ALA A 61 -4.82 -6.14 5.71
N HIS A 62 -3.63 -6.20 6.32
CA HIS A 62 -3.50 -6.29 7.77
C HIS A 62 -3.70 -4.94 8.46
N ALA A 63 -3.21 -3.82 7.90
CA ALA A 63 -3.46 -2.50 8.47
C ALA A 63 -4.95 -2.13 8.39
N ALA A 64 -5.58 -2.34 7.21
CA ALA A 64 -7.01 -2.10 7.05
C ALA A 64 -7.85 -2.96 8.01
N LYS A 65 -7.45 -4.21 8.28
CA LYS A 65 -8.17 -5.08 9.22
C LYS A 65 -8.12 -4.53 10.65
N VAL A 66 -6.97 -4.03 11.10
CA VAL A 66 -6.83 -3.36 12.40
C VAL A 66 -7.69 -2.11 12.44
N PHE A 67 -7.59 -1.21 11.45
CA PHE A 67 -8.40 -0.01 11.37
C PHE A 67 -9.91 -0.29 11.41
N ILE A 68 -10.37 -1.30 10.67
CA ILE A 68 -11.78 -1.70 10.67
C ILE A 68 -12.24 -2.15 12.05
N LEU A 69 -11.47 -2.99 12.73
CA LEU A 69 -11.83 -3.54 14.03
C LEU A 69 -11.73 -2.48 15.14
N GLU A 70 -10.67 -1.68 15.14
CA GLU A 70 -10.37 -0.77 16.25
C GLU A 70 -11.08 0.58 16.11
N VAL A 71 -11.37 1.03 14.88
CA VAL A 71 -11.89 2.37 14.62
C VAL A 71 -13.27 2.32 13.96
N LEU A 72 -13.39 1.68 12.80
CA LEU A 72 -14.58 1.81 11.96
C LEU A 72 -15.81 1.12 12.56
N LEU A 73 -15.67 -0.14 13.00
CA LEU A 73 -16.77 -0.90 13.59
C LEU A 73 -17.24 -0.32 14.93
N PRO A 74 -16.36 0.03 15.89
CA PRO A 74 -16.80 0.65 17.14
C PRO A 74 -17.54 1.97 16.92
N ARG A 75 -17.07 2.81 15.97
CA ARG A 75 -17.76 4.05 15.61
C ARG A 75 -19.15 3.81 15.01
N HIS A 76 -19.32 2.75 14.23
CA HIS A 76 -20.60 2.44 13.58
C HIS A 76 -21.58 1.69 14.48
N MET A 77 -21.10 0.77 15.32
CA MET A 77 -21.94 -0.09 16.18
C MET A 77 -22.18 0.50 17.57
N GLY A 78 -21.35 1.45 18.02
CA GLY A 78 -21.44 2.04 19.36
C GLY A 78 -21.04 1.08 20.49
N SER A 79 -20.47 -0.08 20.16
CA SER A 79 -20.03 -1.11 21.11
C SER A 79 -18.63 -1.61 20.79
N ALA A 80 -17.96 -2.17 21.79
CA ALA A 80 -16.62 -2.72 21.63
C ALA A 80 -16.64 -3.98 20.76
N VAL A 81 -15.66 -4.10 19.87
CA VAL A 81 -15.43 -5.32 19.07
C VAL A 81 -14.87 -6.48 19.89
N ASP A 82 -14.96 -7.68 19.33
CA ASP A 82 -14.32 -8.89 19.87
C ASP A 82 -12.80 -8.70 20.01
N LYS A 83 -12.33 -8.76 21.26
CA LYS A 83 -10.92 -8.62 21.63
C LYS A 83 -10.04 -9.72 21.03
N VAL A 84 -10.55 -10.93 20.85
CA VAL A 84 -9.79 -12.03 20.26
C VAL A 84 -9.51 -11.73 18.79
N ALA A 85 -10.52 -11.28 18.05
CA ALA A 85 -10.37 -10.88 16.66
C ALA A 85 -9.38 -9.71 16.48
N LEU A 86 -9.45 -8.69 17.36
CA LEU A 86 -8.51 -7.56 17.33
C LEU A 86 -7.07 -8.00 17.63
N ASN A 87 -6.85 -8.81 18.67
CA ASN A 87 -5.51 -9.30 19.02
C ASN A 87 -4.89 -10.13 17.88
N ASN A 88 -5.69 -10.94 17.19
CA ASN A 88 -5.23 -11.69 16.02
C ASN A 88 -4.85 -10.76 14.87
N ALA A 89 -5.65 -9.71 14.61
CA ALA A 89 -5.34 -8.72 13.57
C ALA A 89 -4.04 -7.96 13.89
N LEU A 90 -3.85 -7.53 15.13
CA LEU A 90 -2.62 -6.86 15.60
C LEU A 90 -1.39 -7.78 15.48
N SER A 91 -1.52 -9.07 15.82
CA SER A 91 -0.45 -10.05 15.64
C SER A 91 -0.07 -10.25 14.17
N ASN A 92 -1.06 -10.32 13.27
CA ASN A 92 -0.81 -10.40 11.83
C ASN A 92 -0.14 -9.13 11.28
N LEU A 93 -0.58 -7.94 11.72
CA LEU A 93 0.04 -6.68 11.35
C LEU A 93 1.49 -6.62 11.84
N LYS A 94 1.76 -7.02 13.10
CA LYS A 94 3.12 -7.11 13.64
C LYS A 94 4.02 -8.00 12.78
N ASN A 95 3.58 -9.21 12.45
CA ASN A 95 4.34 -10.12 11.59
C ASN A 95 4.60 -9.53 10.19
N THR A 96 3.66 -8.74 9.67
CA THR A 96 3.83 -8.02 8.40
C THR A 96 4.83 -6.88 8.51
N LEU A 97 4.83 -6.13 9.61
CA LEU A 97 5.82 -5.07 9.86
C LEU A 97 7.22 -5.65 10.04
N ASP A 98 7.36 -6.77 10.75
CA ASP A 98 8.64 -7.48 10.89
C ASP A 98 9.18 -7.92 9.51
N LYS A 99 8.31 -8.37 8.60
CA LYS A 99 8.66 -8.67 7.20
C LYS A 99 8.98 -7.42 6.38
N LEU A 100 8.22 -6.34 6.57
CA LEU A 100 8.48 -5.06 5.91
C LEU A 100 9.90 -4.56 6.25
N GLU A 101 10.25 -4.61 7.52
CA GLU A 101 11.56 -4.21 8.03
C GLU A 101 12.67 -5.14 7.54
N SER A 102 12.51 -6.45 7.70
CA SER A 102 13.58 -7.42 7.38
C SER A 102 13.77 -7.69 5.89
N MET A 103 12.71 -7.61 5.07
CA MET A 103 12.78 -7.92 3.64
C MET A 103 12.99 -6.69 2.77
N PHE A 104 12.32 -5.56 3.08
CA PHE A 104 12.30 -4.38 2.21
C PHE A 104 13.19 -3.27 2.76
N LEU A 105 12.89 -2.72 3.95
CA LEU A 105 13.60 -1.56 4.50
C LEU A 105 15.07 -1.87 4.86
N ARG A 106 15.32 -2.96 5.58
CA ARG A 106 16.63 -3.42 6.05
C ARG A 106 17.43 -2.29 6.72
N ARG A 107 18.55 -1.88 6.10
CA ARG A 107 19.41 -0.76 6.51
C ARG A 107 19.44 0.33 5.44
N GLN A 108 18.40 0.41 4.62
CA GLN A 108 18.25 1.40 3.56
C GLN A 108 17.37 2.55 4.07
N PRO A 109 17.52 3.76 3.51
CA PRO A 109 16.66 4.89 3.88
C PRO A 109 15.21 4.72 3.40
N PHE A 110 14.97 3.99 2.31
CA PHE A 110 13.65 3.73 1.73
C PHE A 110 13.46 2.25 1.38
N LEU A 111 12.22 1.82 1.13
CA LEU A 111 11.84 0.42 0.94
C LEU A 111 12.49 -0.26 -0.27
N CYS A 112 12.91 0.52 -1.26
CA CYS A 112 13.43 0.01 -2.53
C CYS A 112 14.85 0.53 -2.86
N GLY A 113 15.52 1.18 -1.92
CA GLY A 113 16.88 1.69 -2.11
C GLY A 113 17.13 3.02 -1.42
N ASP A 114 17.94 3.85 -2.07
CA ASP A 114 18.43 5.12 -1.52
C ASP A 114 17.46 6.30 -1.70
N ASP A 115 16.51 6.17 -2.64
CA ASP A 115 15.51 7.19 -2.96
C ASP A 115 14.08 6.70 -2.68
N ILE A 116 13.20 7.63 -2.35
CA ILE A 116 11.76 7.37 -2.16
C ILE A 116 11.11 6.94 -3.48
N THR A 117 10.18 5.99 -3.42
CA THR A 117 9.46 5.47 -4.59
C THR A 117 7.95 5.40 -4.35
N VAL A 118 7.18 4.98 -5.37
CA VAL A 118 5.75 4.66 -5.18
C VAL A 118 5.51 3.55 -4.15
N ALA A 119 6.50 2.68 -3.90
CA ALA A 119 6.42 1.66 -2.86
C ALA A 119 6.28 2.30 -1.47
N ASP A 120 7.11 3.29 -1.16
CA ASP A 120 7.10 4.03 0.11
C ASP A 120 5.79 4.80 0.29
N LEU A 121 5.30 5.45 -0.77
CA LEU A 121 4.04 6.19 -0.76
C LEU A 121 2.86 5.26 -0.46
N LEU A 122 2.81 4.08 -1.10
CA LEU A 122 1.78 3.10 -0.82
C LEU A 122 1.92 2.56 0.61
N ALA A 123 3.13 2.25 1.07
CA ALA A 123 3.37 1.75 2.42
C ALA A 123 2.86 2.69 3.51
N ILE A 124 3.24 3.97 3.43
CA ILE A 124 2.89 4.93 4.46
C ILE A 124 1.38 5.20 4.50
N CYS A 125 0.72 5.24 3.33
CA CYS A 125 -0.74 5.39 3.26
C CYS A 125 -1.49 4.21 3.91
N GLU A 126 -0.98 2.99 3.84
CA GLU A 126 -1.60 1.86 4.53
C GLU A 126 -1.39 1.93 6.06
N LEU A 127 -0.25 2.45 6.52
CA LEU A 127 0.11 2.48 7.94
C LEU A 127 -0.43 3.69 8.73
N MET A 128 -0.77 4.79 8.05
CA MET A 128 -1.26 6.03 8.68
C MET A 128 -2.79 6.08 8.90
N GLN A 129 -3.52 4.99 8.64
CA GLN A 129 -5.01 4.96 8.67
C GLN A 129 -5.62 5.29 10.03
#